data_AF-A0A1Q4GR60-F1
#
_entry.id   AF-A0A1Q4GR60-F1
#
_cell.length_a   1.000
_cell.length_b   1.000
_cell.length_c   1.000
_cell.angle_alpha   90.00
_cell.angle_beta   90.00
_cell.angle_gamma   90.00
#
_symmetry.space_group_name_H-M   'P 1'
#
loop_
_entity.id
_entity.type
_entity.pdbx_description
1 polymer ?
#
loop_
_entity_poly.entity_id
_entity_poly.type
_entity_poly.pdbx_seq_one_letter_code
_entity_poly.pdbx_strand_id
1 'polypeptide(L)'
;MSTIQHETRPPSGGEIADTYYRKALAELQAGRTESARLALLAALDAAPAHADARLALAALLSRSGQAADAEVLLRNGRALTPDHPGLAMSLARLQAARGDTADAAATLIETADKPGAGADYHATLAAMLVQLDRPADAARHYEQALRQQPGQGTWWAGLAISLEAQGKSAEARTAYQRALQSGPLPDDLAAFARARVGK
;
A
#
# COMPACT_ATOMS: atom_id res chain seq x y z
N MET A 1 49.91 -2.93 -28.51
CA MET A 1 49.19 -2.66 -27.25
C MET A 1 47.93 -1.90 -27.62
N SER A 2 46.80 -2.59 -27.76
CA SER A 2 45.52 -1.95 -28.10
C SER A 2 44.88 -1.43 -26.82
N THR A 3 44.86 -0.11 -26.67
CA THR A 3 44.19 0.59 -25.58
C THR A 3 42.68 0.43 -25.79
N ILE A 4 42.02 -0.34 -24.91
CA ILE A 4 40.56 -0.38 -24.82
C ILE A 4 40.14 1.01 -24.32
N GLN A 5 39.69 1.88 -25.22
CA GLN A 5 38.99 3.09 -24.83
C GLN A 5 37.65 2.68 -24.22
N HIS A 6 37.50 2.84 -22.90
CA HIS A 6 36.20 2.81 -22.27
C HIS A 6 35.41 4.05 -22.69
N GLU A 7 34.79 3.99 -23.87
CA GLU A 7 33.74 4.94 -24.23
C GLU A 7 32.57 4.74 -23.26
N THR A 8 32.45 5.65 -22.29
CA THR A 8 31.31 5.68 -21.39
C THR A 8 30.11 6.21 -22.17
N ARG A 9 29.14 5.33 -22.43
CA ARG A 9 27.87 5.74 -23.06
C ARG A 9 27.22 6.84 -22.20
N PRO A 10 26.63 7.89 -22.80
CA PRO A 10 25.83 8.84 -22.03
C PRO A 10 24.74 8.11 -21.22
N PRO A 11 24.42 8.59 -20.00
CA PRO A 11 23.46 7.94 -19.14
C PRO A 11 22.06 7.98 -19.78
N SER A 12 21.33 6.88 -19.65
CA SER A 12 19.93 6.77 -20.07
C SER A 12 19.01 7.62 -19.19
N GLY A 13 17.80 7.92 -19.68
CA GLY A 13 16.78 8.63 -18.90
C GLY A 13 16.47 7.93 -17.57
N GLY A 14 16.48 6.60 -17.53
CA GLY A 14 16.35 5.81 -16.30
C GLY A 14 17.50 6.05 -15.32
N GLU A 15 18.76 5.99 -15.77
CA GLU A 15 19.93 6.23 -14.91
C GLU A 15 19.97 7.68 -14.37
N ILE A 16 19.55 8.64 -15.21
CA ILE A 16 19.40 10.04 -14.81
C ILE A 16 18.30 10.15 -13.74
N ALA A 17 17.15 9.52 -13.96
CA ALA A 17 16.04 9.53 -13.03
C ALA A 17 16.40 8.89 -11.68
N ASP A 18 17.09 7.74 -11.67
CA ASP A 18 17.58 7.08 -10.47
C ASP A 18 18.55 7.96 -9.68
N THR A 19 19.37 8.74 -10.37
CA THR A 19 20.30 9.69 -9.75
C THR A 19 19.55 10.82 -9.06
N TYR A 20 18.55 11.40 -9.73
CA TYR A 20 17.70 12.41 -9.11
C TYR A 20 16.83 11.85 -7.98
N TYR A 21 16.32 10.63 -8.10
CA TYR A 21 15.57 9.96 -7.05
C TYR A 21 16.43 9.73 -5.80
N ARG A 22 17.66 9.22 -5.96
CA ARG A 22 18.60 9.09 -4.82
C ARG A 22 18.91 10.42 -4.16
N LYS A 23 19.11 11.48 -4.95
CA LYS A 23 19.27 12.84 -4.42
C LYS A 23 18.04 13.27 -3.61
N ALA A 24 16.83 13.05 -4.14
CA ALA A 24 15.60 13.38 -3.44
C ALA A 24 15.50 12.68 -2.08
N LEU A 25 15.82 11.38 -2.02
CA LEU A 25 15.83 10.64 -0.76
C LEU A 25 16.82 11.25 0.26
N ALA A 26 18.02 11.64 -0.18
CA ALA A 26 18.99 12.29 0.69
C ALA A 26 18.50 13.66 1.21
N GLU A 27 17.87 14.47 0.36
CA GLU A 27 17.28 15.75 0.75
C GLU A 27 16.10 15.57 1.73
N LEU A 28 15.30 14.51 1.57
CA LEU A 28 14.23 14.16 2.53
C LEU A 28 14.79 13.80 3.90
N GLN A 29 15.86 13.00 3.97
CA GLN A 29 16.52 12.69 5.24
C GLN A 29 17.10 13.94 5.91
N ALA A 30 17.53 14.92 5.11
CA ALA A 30 18.01 16.21 5.60
C ALA A 30 16.87 17.20 5.96
N GLY A 31 15.60 16.81 5.83
CA GLY A 31 14.44 17.67 6.09
C GLY A 31 14.23 18.79 5.05
N ARG A 32 14.92 18.73 3.92
CA ARG A 32 14.88 19.76 2.86
C ARG A 32 13.81 19.41 1.84
N THR A 33 12.56 19.54 2.26
CA THR A 33 11.38 19.10 1.50
C THR A 33 11.30 19.71 0.09
N GLU A 34 11.58 21.00 -0.09
CA GLU A 34 11.49 21.62 -1.42
C GLU A 34 12.61 21.15 -2.35
N SER A 35 13.84 21.01 -1.86
CA SER A 35 14.95 20.44 -2.64
C SER A 35 14.65 19.01 -3.08
N ALA A 36 14.06 18.20 -2.20
CA ALA A 36 13.60 16.87 -2.52
C ALA A 36 12.51 16.89 -3.60
N ARG A 37 11.52 17.78 -3.47
CA ARG A 37 10.44 17.94 -4.46
C ARG A 37 10.99 18.25 -5.86
N LEU A 38 11.92 19.19 -5.97
CA LEU A 38 12.56 19.54 -7.24
C LEU A 38 13.35 18.37 -7.84
N ALA A 39 14.06 17.61 -7.00
CA ALA A 39 14.77 16.42 -7.45
C ALA A 39 13.81 15.32 -7.94
N LEU A 40 12.66 15.11 -7.27
CA LEU A 40 11.65 14.16 -7.72
C LEU A 40 11.02 14.58 -9.07
N LEU A 41 10.77 15.87 -9.26
CA LEU A 41 10.28 16.39 -10.54
C LEU A 41 11.30 16.17 -11.66
N ALA A 42 12.59 16.42 -11.40
CA ALA A 42 13.66 16.13 -12.36
C ALA A 42 13.78 14.63 -12.69
N ALA A 43 13.54 13.76 -11.71
CA ALA A 43 13.50 12.31 -11.96
C ALA A 43 12.35 11.94 -12.89
N LEU A 44 11.16 12.52 -12.69
CA LEU A 44 9.99 12.25 -13.52
C LEU A 44 10.06 12.88 -14.91
N ASP A 45 10.79 14.00 -15.06
CA ASP A 45 11.10 14.58 -16.37
C ASP A 45 12.02 13.66 -17.18
N ALA A 46 13.07 13.11 -16.54
CA ALA A 46 13.99 12.18 -17.18
C ALA A 46 13.37 10.81 -17.49
N ALA A 47 12.49 10.31 -16.60
CA ALA A 47 11.76 9.06 -16.80
C ALA A 47 10.32 9.16 -16.25
N PRO A 48 9.33 9.49 -17.11
CA PRO A 48 7.94 9.63 -16.69
C PRO A 48 7.35 8.38 -16.05
N ALA A 49 7.85 7.18 -16.34
CA ALA A 49 7.38 5.91 -15.77
C ALA A 49 8.04 5.54 -14.42
N HIS A 50 8.93 6.36 -13.87
CA HIS A 50 9.64 6.05 -12.62
C HIS A 50 8.69 6.04 -11.41
N ALA A 51 8.27 4.84 -11.00
CA ALA A 51 7.22 4.67 -9.99
C ALA A 51 7.65 5.18 -8.60
N ASP A 52 8.86 4.89 -8.15
CA ASP A 52 9.29 5.27 -6.80
C ASP A 52 9.40 6.79 -6.60
N ALA A 53 9.96 7.50 -7.58
CA ALA A 53 9.99 8.96 -7.57
C ALA A 53 8.57 9.56 -7.52
N ARG A 54 7.64 8.97 -8.29
CA ARG A 54 6.24 9.38 -8.27
C ARG A 54 5.57 9.12 -6.92
N LEU A 55 5.80 7.97 -6.32
CA LEU A 55 5.27 7.61 -5.00
C LEU A 55 5.79 8.55 -3.92
N ALA A 56 7.10 8.83 -3.93
CA ALA A 56 7.70 9.78 -2.99
C ALA A 56 7.10 11.19 -3.15
N LEU A 57 6.92 11.67 -4.38
CA LEU A 57 6.33 12.99 -4.64
C LEU A 57 4.86 13.04 -4.21
N ALA A 58 4.07 12.01 -4.52
CA ALA A 58 2.68 11.91 -4.09
C ALA A 58 2.57 11.91 -2.55
N ALA A 59 3.48 11.25 -1.85
CA ALA A 59 3.52 11.26 -0.39
C ALA A 59 3.83 12.66 0.18
N LEU A 60 4.72 13.43 -0.45
CA LEU A 60 4.99 14.82 -0.04
C LEU A 60 3.80 15.74 -0.27
N LEU A 61 3.14 15.63 -1.43
CA LEU A 61 1.94 16.38 -1.75
C LEU A 61 0.81 16.05 -0.77
N SER A 62 0.62 14.77 -0.45
CA SER A 62 -0.39 14.34 0.52
C SER A 62 -0.14 14.92 1.92
N ARG A 63 1.10 14.91 2.40
CA ARG A 63 1.47 15.46 3.71
C ARG A 63 1.36 16.98 3.79
N SER A 64 1.44 17.67 2.67
CA SER A 64 1.29 19.14 2.57
C SER A 64 -0.15 19.59 2.33
N GLY A 65 -1.13 18.67 2.39
CA GLY A 65 -2.54 18.96 2.18
C GLY A 65 -2.95 19.03 0.70
N GLN A 66 -2.03 18.80 -0.23
CA GLN A 66 -2.26 18.79 -1.67
C GLN A 66 -2.71 17.40 -2.17
N ALA A 67 -3.74 16.83 -1.54
CA ALA A 67 -4.21 15.48 -1.85
C ALA A 67 -4.74 15.35 -3.29
N ALA A 68 -5.39 16.38 -3.83
CA ALA A 68 -5.89 16.40 -5.20
C ALA A 68 -4.74 16.30 -6.24
N ASP A 69 -3.66 17.05 -6.02
CA ASP A 69 -2.48 17.00 -6.89
C ASP A 69 -1.79 15.63 -6.83
N ALA A 70 -1.70 15.05 -5.62
CA ALA A 70 -1.16 13.71 -5.42
C ALA A 70 -1.99 12.65 -6.17
N GLU A 71 -3.32 12.78 -6.16
CA GLU A 71 -4.24 11.88 -6.85
C GLU A 71 -4.05 11.94 -8.38
N VAL A 72 -3.99 13.14 -8.96
CA VAL A 72 -3.70 13.34 -10.39
C VAL A 72 -2.36 12.72 -10.75
N LEU A 73 -1.33 12.99 -9.94
CA LEU A 73 0.01 12.44 -10.15
C LEU A 73 0.01 10.91 -10.16
N LEU A 74 -0.68 10.27 -9.20
CA LEU A 74 -0.78 8.82 -9.09
C LEU A 74 -1.57 8.20 -10.24
N ARG A 75 -2.68 8.81 -10.66
CA ARG A 75 -3.44 8.36 -11.84
C ARG A 75 -2.58 8.36 -13.11
N ASN A 76 -1.82 9.44 -13.33
CA ASN A 76 -0.89 9.51 -14.45
C ASN A 76 0.19 8.42 -14.36
N GLY A 77 0.67 8.13 -13.15
CA GLY A 77 1.58 7.01 -12.91
C GLY A 77 0.98 5.67 -13.30
N ARG A 78 -0.24 5.37 -12.84
CA ARG A 78 -0.94 4.12 -13.15
C ARG A 78 -1.21 3.97 -14.65
N ALA A 79 -1.43 5.06 -15.38
CA ALA A 79 -1.56 4.99 -16.84
C ALA A 79 -0.27 4.52 -17.53
N LEU A 80 0.90 4.79 -16.94
CA LEU A 80 2.21 4.39 -17.47
C LEU A 80 2.67 3.03 -16.93
N THR A 81 2.33 2.70 -15.68
CA THR A 81 2.71 1.46 -15.00
C THR A 81 1.48 0.84 -14.30
N PRO A 82 0.52 0.32 -15.07
CA PRO A 82 -0.78 -0.13 -14.54
C PRO A 82 -0.67 -1.28 -13.54
N ASP A 83 0.36 -2.11 -13.67
CA ASP A 83 0.58 -3.30 -12.86
C ASP A 83 1.34 -3.03 -11.55
N HIS A 84 1.66 -1.77 -11.22
CA HIS A 84 2.48 -1.43 -10.06
C HIS A 84 1.66 -1.27 -8.76
N PRO A 85 1.69 -2.24 -7.80
CA PRO A 85 0.79 -2.24 -6.66
C PRO A 85 0.98 -1.05 -5.71
N GLY A 86 2.21 -0.52 -5.61
CA GLY A 86 2.48 0.67 -4.78
C GLY A 86 1.70 1.92 -5.22
N LEU A 87 1.50 2.09 -6.53
CA LEU A 87 0.75 3.24 -7.08
C LEU A 87 -0.76 3.06 -6.81
N ALA A 88 -1.29 1.86 -7.02
CA ALA A 88 -2.65 1.52 -6.65
C ALA A 88 -2.90 1.70 -5.15
N MET A 89 -1.99 1.23 -4.29
CA MET A 89 -2.07 1.39 -2.84
C MET A 89 -2.12 2.85 -2.41
N SER A 90 -1.25 3.69 -2.96
CA SER A 90 -1.23 5.12 -2.62
C SER A 90 -2.49 5.83 -3.09
N LEU A 91 -3.00 5.50 -4.29
CA LEU A 91 -4.24 6.06 -4.82
C LEU A 91 -5.45 5.63 -3.99
N ALA A 92 -5.56 4.34 -3.67
CA ALA A 92 -6.63 3.80 -2.83
C ALA A 92 -6.67 4.43 -1.44
N ARG A 93 -5.52 4.73 -0.84
CA ARG A 93 -5.46 5.45 0.45
C ARG A 93 -6.01 6.87 0.35
N LEU A 94 -5.72 7.59 -0.74
CA LEU A 94 -6.31 8.92 -0.97
C LEU A 94 -7.82 8.83 -1.20
N GLN A 95 -8.27 7.85 -1.98
CA GLN A 95 -9.70 7.59 -2.22
C GLN A 95 -10.45 7.23 -0.93
N ALA A 96 -9.86 6.39 -0.07
CA ALA A 96 -10.47 6.06 1.22
C ALA A 96 -10.49 7.25 2.17
N ALA A 97 -9.43 8.08 2.18
CA ALA A 97 -9.36 9.27 3.04
C ALA A 97 -10.43 10.33 2.69
N ARG A 98 -10.90 10.38 1.44
CA ARG A 98 -12.03 11.23 1.01
C ARG A 98 -13.40 10.57 1.18
N GLY A 99 -13.47 9.33 1.65
CA GLY A 99 -14.71 8.57 1.87
C GLY A 99 -15.13 7.64 0.74
N ASP A 100 -14.37 7.57 -0.36
CA ASP A 100 -14.70 6.73 -1.52
C ASP A 100 -14.11 5.32 -1.38
N THR A 101 -14.51 4.61 -0.32
CA THR A 101 -14.01 3.25 -0.03
C THR A 101 -14.28 2.27 -1.18
N ALA A 102 -15.38 2.43 -1.92
CA ALA A 102 -15.71 1.57 -3.06
C ALA A 102 -14.67 1.70 -4.19
N ASP A 103 -14.32 2.94 -4.57
CA ASP A 103 -13.30 3.22 -5.59
C ASP A 103 -11.91 2.77 -5.14
N ALA A 104 -11.62 2.94 -3.85
CA ALA A 104 -10.37 2.49 -3.24
C ALA A 104 -10.21 0.97 -3.36
N ALA A 105 -11.25 0.21 -2.99
CA ALA A 105 -11.25 -1.24 -3.10
C ALA A 105 -11.12 -1.69 -4.56
N ALA A 106 -11.87 -1.07 -5.48
CA ALA A 106 -11.78 -1.38 -6.91
C ALA A 106 -10.36 -1.18 -7.45
N THR A 107 -9.73 -0.04 -7.10
CA THR A 107 -8.34 0.27 -7.46
C THR A 107 -7.37 -0.79 -6.95
N LEU A 108 -7.56 -1.29 -5.73
CA LEU A 108 -6.69 -2.34 -5.18
C LEU A 108 -6.94 -3.72 -5.80
N ILE A 109 -8.16 -4.05 -6.17
CA ILE A 109 -8.49 -5.36 -6.77
C ILE A 109 -7.72 -5.55 -8.08
N GLU A 110 -7.58 -4.50 -8.90
CA GLU A 110 -6.92 -4.54 -10.21
C GLU A 110 -5.45 -5.02 -10.14
N THR A 111 -4.74 -4.73 -9.03
CA THR A 111 -3.34 -5.10 -8.86
C THR A 111 -3.07 -6.10 -7.73
N ALA A 112 -4.11 -6.74 -7.20
CA ALA A 112 -3.99 -7.66 -6.06
C ALA A 112 -3.17 -8.93 -6.38
N ASP A 113 -3.17 -9.38 -7.63
CA ASP A 113 -2.42 -10.57 -8.07
C ASP A 113 -1.04 -10.23 -8.68
N LYS A 114 -0.64 -8.95 -8.65
CA LYS A 114 0.61 -8.50 -9.27
C LYS A 114 1.80 -8.62 -8.31
N PRO A 115 3.02 -8.86 -8.82
CA PRO A 115 4.22 -8.86 -8.00
C PRO A 115 4.37 -7.55 -7.20
N GLY A 116 4.63 -7.67 -5.89
CA GLY A 116 4.70 -6.53 -4.97
C GLY A 116 3.43 -6.28 -4.16
N ALA A 117 2.31 -6.96 -4.46
CA ALA A 117 1.14 -7.00 -3.57
C ALA A 117 1.42 -7.94 -2.38
N GLY A 118 1.98 -7.38 -1.30
CA GLY A 118 2.34 -8.12 -0.08
C GLY A 118 1.21 -8.23 0.95
N ALA A 119 1.55 -8.70 2.14
CA ALA A 119 0.60 -8.91 3.23
C ALA A 119 -0.23 -7.66 3.59
N ASP A 120 0.43 -6.51 3.74
CA ASP A 120 -0.24 -5.22 4.03
C ASP A 120 -1.22 -4.81 2.92
N TYR A 121 -0.92 -5.20 1.68
CA TYR A 121 -1.78 -4.91 0.54
C TYR A 121 -3.11 -5.64 0.68
N HIS A 122 -3.06 -6.95 0.89
CA HIS A 122 -4.24 -7.76 1.09
C HIS A 122 -5.00 -7.40 2.36
N ALA A 123 -4.31 -7.10 3.47
CA ALA A 123 -4.97 -6.66 4.70
C ALA A 123 -5.70 -5.33 4.54
N THR A 124 -5.12 -4.38 3.79
CA THR A 124 -5.77 -3.09 3.50
C THR A 124 -7.01 -3.29 2.63
N LEU A 125 -6.90 -4.07 1.55
CA LEU A 125 -8.04 -4.41 0.69
C LEU A 125 -9.14 -5.13 1.48
N ALA A 126 -8.77 -6.09 2.34
CA ALA A 126 -9.72 -6.81 3.19
C ALA A 126 -10.49 -5.86 4.11
N ALA A 127 -9.80 -4.91 4.76
CA ALA A 127 -10.45 -3.92 5.63
C ALA A 127 -11.47 -3.06 4.87
N MET A 128 -11.15 -2.65 3.64
CA MET A 128 -12.08 -1.92 2.78
C MET A 128 -13.29 -2.79 2.40
N LEU A 129 -13.08 -4.08 2.11
CA LEU A 129 -14.15 -5.02 1.77
C LEU A 129 -15.08 -5.30 2.95
N VAL A 130 -14.57 -5.29 4.20
CA VAL A 130 -15.43 -5.33 5.40
C VAL A 130 -16.36 -4.11 5.45
N GLN A 131 -15.84 -2.91 5.20
CA GLN A 131 -16.65 -1.69 5.19
C GLN A 131 -17.71 -1.67 4.08
N LEU A 132 -17.45 -2.38 2.97
CA LEU A 132 -18.35 -2.51 1.84
C LEU A 132 -19.32 -3.69 1.96
N ASP A 133 -19.44 -4.31 3.13
CA ASP A 133 -20.28 -5.49 3.39
C ASP A 133 -20.01 -6.65 2.42
N ARG A 134 -18.72 -6.87 2.10
CA ARG A 134 -18.23 -8.00 1.28
C ARG A 134 -17.38 -8.97 2.11
N PRO A 135 -17.97 -9.62 3.14
CA PRO A 135 -17.22 -10.38 4.13
C PRO A 135 -16.54 -11.64 3.55
N ALA A 136 -17.10 -12.26 2.51
CA ALA A 136 -16.48 -13.42 1.87
C ALA A 136 -15.15 -13.06 1.18
N ASP A 137 -15.11 -11.94 0.47
CA ASP A 137 -13.89 -11.46 -0.20
C ASP A 137 -12.86 -10.95 0.83
N ALA A 138 -13.33 -10.24 1.86
CA ALA A 138 -12.49 -9.78 2.96
C ALA A 138 -11.76 -10.94 3.65
N ALA A 139 -12.47 -12.03 3.96
CA ALA A 139 -11.88 -13.21 4.57
C ALA A 139 -10.74 -13.79 3.73
N ARG A 140 -10.93 -13.95 2.42
CA ARG A 140 -9.90 -14.48 1.50
C ARG A 140 -8.63 -13.62 1.50
N HIS A 141 -8.78 -12.30 1.51
CA HIS A 141 -7.63 -11.39 1.53
C HIS A 141 -6.95 -11.32 2.90
N TYR A 142 -7.70 -11.39 4.02
CA TYR A 142 -7.07 -11.54 5.33
C TYR A 142 -6.30 -12.86 5.44
N GLU A 143 -6.83 -13.96 4.94
CA GLU A 143 -6.12 -15.25 4.89
C GLU A 143 -4.82 -15.15 4.06
N GLN A 144 -4.86 -14.47 2.90
CA GLN A 144 -3.66 -14.20 2.10
C GLN A 144 -2.61 -13.41 2.89
N ALA A 145 -3.03 -12.36 3.59
CA ALA A 145 -2.14 -11.54 4.41
C ALA A 145 -1.53 -12.35 5.58
N LEU A 146 -2.36 -13.12 6.28
CA LEU A 146 -1.97 -13.92 7.44
C LEU A 146 -1.07 -15.12 7.09
N ARG A 147 -1.16 -15.65 5.87
CA ARG A 147 -0.17 -16.64 5.39
C ARG A 147 1.24 -16.08 5.30
N GLN A 148 1.37 -14.80 4.98
CA GLN A 148 2.68 -14.13 4.90
C GLN A 148 3.14 -13.64 6.28
N GLN A 149 2.21 -13.10 7.08
CA GLN A 149 2.50 -12.56 8.41
C GLN A 149 1.47 -13.04 9.44
N PRO A 150 1.67 -14.22 10.04
CA PRO A 150 0.70 -14.83 10.94
C PRO A 150 0.60 -14.15 12.32
N GLY A 151 1.53 -13.25 12.65
CA GLY A 151 1.58 -12.54 13.93
C GLY A 151 0.70 -11.29 14.02
N GLN A 152 -0.13 -11.01 13.02
CA GLN A 152 -0.91 -9.77 12.97
C GLN A 152 -2.30 -9.95 13.62
N GLY A 153 -2.38 -9.69 14.93
CA GLY A 153 -3.62 -9.89 15.70
C GLY A 153 -4.84 -9.10 15.17
N THR A 154 -4.64 -7.86 14.71
CA THR A 154 -5.72 -7.06 14.13
C THR A 154 -6.27 -7.68 12.83
N TRP A 155 -5.43 -8.36 12.06
CA TRP A 155 -5.85 -9.05 10.83
C TRP A 155 -6.60 -10.34 11.15
N TRP A 156 -6.19 -11.07 12.19
CA TRP A 156 -6.97 -12.21 12.70
C TRP A 156 -8.36 -11.78 13.19
N ALA A 157 -8.47 -10.62 13.86
CA ALA A 157 -9.77 -10.09 14.25
C ALA A 157 -10.62 -9.67 13.04
N GLY A 158 -10.01 -9.05 12.03
CA GLY A 158 -10.68 -8.72 10.77
C GLY A 158 -11.19 -9.97 10.03
N LEU A 159 -10.40 -11.05 9.99
CA LEU A 159 -10.82 -12.34 9.48
C LEU A 159 -11.99 -12.91 10.29
N ALA A 160 -11.91 -12.85 11.62
CA ALA A 160 -12.95 -13.35 12.51
C ALA A 160 -14.29 -12.62 12.31
N ILE A 161 -14.26 -11.29 12.21
CA ILE A 161 -15.44 -10.46 11.90
C ILE A 161 -16.02 -10.85 10.54
N SER A 162 -15.16 -11.03 9.54
CA SER A 162 -15.57 -11.43 8.19
C SER A 162 -16.21 -12.83 8.16
N LEU A 163 -15.71 -13.77 8.97
CA LEU A 163 -16.28 -15.12 9.12
C LEU A 163 -17.59 -15.11 9.91
N GLU A 164 -17.69 -14.28 10.96
CA GLU A 164 -18.92 -14.10 11.74
C GLU A 164 -20.06 -13.57 10.86
N ALA A 165 -19.79 -12.57 10.01
CA ALA A 165 -20.75 -12.03 9.05
C ALA A 165 -21.20 -13.05 7.99
N GLN A 166 -20.39 -14.07 7.70
CA GLN A 166 -20.76 -15.20 6.84
C GLN A 166 -21.55 -16.30 7.57
N GLY A 167 -21.78 -16.17 8.88
CA GLY A 167 -22.41 -17.21 9.70
C GLY A 167 -21.48 -18.36 10.09
N LYS A 168 -20.17 -18.25 9.83
CA LYS A 168 -19.17 -19.28 10.13
C LYS A 168 -18.64 -19.16 11.57
N SER A 169 -19.55 -19.30 12.54
CA SER A 169 -19.28 -18.97 13.95
C SER A 169 -18.10 -19.74 14.57
N ALA A 170 -17.93 -21.02 14.23
CA ALA A 170 -16.83 -21.84 14.76
C ALA A 170 -15.45 -21.37 14.26
N GLU A 171 -15.35 -21.07 12.96
CA GLU A 171 -14.13 -20.54 12.34
C GLU A 171 -13.83 -19.14 12.87
N ALA A 172 -14.86 -18.28 12.99
CA ALA A 172 -14.75 -16.95 13.56
C ALA A 172 -14.21 -16.98 15.00
N ARG A 173 -14.74 -17.87 15.85
CA ARG A 173 -14.26 -18.04 17.23
C ARG A 173 -12.79 -18.44 17.28
N THR A 174 -12.37 -19.35 16.40
CA THR A 174 -10.96 -19.76 16.28
C THR A 174 -10.08 -18.57 15.87
N ALA A 175 -10.53 -17.76 14.90
CA ALA A 175 -9.81 -16.57 14.46
C ALA A 175 -9.73 -15.50 15.57
N TYR A 176 -10.79 -15.28 16.36
CA TYR A 176 -10.73 -14.38 17.53
C TYR A 176 -9.74 -14.86 18.60
N GLN A 177 -9.66 -16.17 18.85
CA GLN A 177 -8.65 -16.73 19.76
C GLN A 177 -7.24 -16.45 19.26
N ARG A 178 -6.99 -16.65 17.96
CA ARG A 178 -5.70 -16.31 17.33
C ARG A 178 -5.40 -14.81 17.44
N ALA A 179 -6.38 -13.95 17.24
CA ALA A 179 -6.21 -12.50 17.40
C ALA A 179 -5.68 -12.14 18.79
N LEU A 180 -6.28 -12.71 19.84
CA LEU A 180 -5.88 -12.48 21.23
C LEU A 180 -4.51 -13.08 21.59
N GLN A 181 -4.05 -14.09 20.85
CA GLN A 181 -2.74 -14.72 21.04
C GLN A 181 -1.61 -14.05 20.25
N SER A 182 -1.93 -13.26 19.22
CA SER A 182 -0.95 -12.72 18.25
C SER A 182 -0.35 -11.37 18.66
N GLY A 183 -0.44 -10.99 19.94
CA GLY A 183 0.11 -9.74 20.47
C GLY A 183 -0.95 -8.73 20.90
N PRO A 184 -0.52 -7.50 21.23
CA PRO A 184 -1.42 -6.45 21.71
C PRO A 184 -2.44 -6.05 20.64
N LEU A 185 -3.71 -6.01 21.04
CA LEU A 185 -4.81 -5.44 20.26
C LEU A 185 -5.24 -4.11 20.89
N PRO A 186 -5.86 -3.20 20.12
CA PRO A 186 -6.63 -2.11 20.71
C PRO A 186 -7.64 -2.65 21.73
N ASP A 187 -7.80 -1.97 22.86
CA ASP A 187 -8.58 -2.46 24.00
C ASP A 187 -10.02 -2.85 23.62
N ASP A 188 -10.68 -2.02 22.82
CA ASP A 188 -12.04 -2.27 22.33
C ASP A 188 -12.11 -3.54 21.48
N LEU A 189 -11.12 -3.75 20.60
CA LEU A 189 -11.04 -4.93 19.75
C LEU A 189 -10.74 -6.18 20.57
N ALA A 190 -9.90 -6.07 21.60
CA ALA A 190 -9.62 -7.17 22.52
C ALA A 190 -10.86 -7.56 23.32
N ALA A 191 -11.60 -6.58 23.86
CA ALA A 191 -12.85 -6.80 24.58
C ALA A 191 -13.90 -7.46 23.68
N PHE A 192 -14.05 -6.95 22.46
CA PHE A 192 -14.94 -7.52 21.45
C PHE A 192 -14.60 -8.98 21.11
N ALA A 193 -13.32 -9.28 20.87
CA ALA A 193 -12.86 -10.64 20.59
C ALA A 193 -13.11 -11.59 21.79
N ARG A 194 -12.80 -11.16 23.03
CA ARG A 194 -13.06 -11.97 24.24
C ARG A 194 -14.54 -12.32 24.39
N ALA A 195 -15.44 -11.38 24.10
CA ALA A 195 -16.88 -11.61 24.17
C ALA A 195 -17.38 -12.67 23.16
N ARG A 196 -16.71 -12.84 22.02
CA ARG A 196 -17.01 -13.91 21.05
C ARG A 196 -16.38 -15.25 21.40
N VAL A 197 -15.24 -15.23 22.08
CA VAL A 197 -14.59 -16.47 22.56
C VAL A 197 -15.28 -17.04 23.78
N GLY A 198 -15.99 -16.23 24.58
CA GLY A 198 -16.71 -16.71 25.78
C GLY A 198 -18.09 -17.32 25.51
N LYS A 199 -18.68 -17.12 24.33
CA LYS A 199 -19.95 -17.70 23.90
C LYS A 199 -19.71 -19.01 23.17
#